data_AF-A0A2I8VL16-F1
#
_entry.id   AF-A0A2I8VL16-F1
#
_cell.length_a   1.000
_cell.length_b   1.000
_cell.length_c   1.000
_cell.angle_alpha   90.00
_cell.angle_beta   90.00
_cell.angle_gamma   90.00
#
_symmetry.space_group_name_H-M   'P 1'
#
loop_
_entity.id
_entity.type
_entity.pdbx_description
1 polymer ?
#
loop_
_entity_poly.entity_id
_entity_poly.type
_entity_poly.pdbx_seq_one_letter_code
_entity_poly.pdbx_strand_id
1 'polypeptide(L)' 'MSGGERTSVELPNTLVSDIDGRIRGTAFESAGEYITFVLEEVLLELDEASEPNGETLDEDEVEERLQALGYLDK' A
#
# COMPACT_ATOMS: atom_id res chain seq x y z
N MET A 1 7.50 12.89 1.63
CA MET A 1 6.29 13.14 0.82
C MET A 1 6.70 13.89 -0.44
N SER A 2 6.91 13.20 -1.55
CA SER A 2 7.25 13.85 -2.83
C SER A 2 6.12 14.79 -3.23
N GLY A 3 6.43 16.07 -3.44
CA GLY A 3 5.46 17.07 -3.89
C GLY A 3 5.09 16.86 -5.35
N GLY A 4 4.23 15.87 -5.62
CA GLY A 4 3.66 15.61 -6.93
C GLY A 4 2.56 16.61 -7.31
N GLU A 5 2.20 16.62 -8.59
CA GLU A 5 1.05 17.36 -9.12
C GLU A 5 -0.23 16.92 -8.38
N ARG A 6 -1.08 17.88 -8.01
CA ARG A 6 -2.33 17.63 -7.27
C ARG A 6 -3.54 17.95 -8.12
N THR A 7 -4.55 17.09 -8.06
CA THR A 7 -5.87 17.30 -8.64
C THR A 7 -6.91 17.30 -7.52
N SER A 8 -7.93 18.16 -7.63
CA SER A 8 -9.07 18.15 -6.69
C SER A 8 -10.17 17.22 -7.17
N VAL A 9 -10.76 16.49 -6.23
CA VAL A 9 -11.93 15.62 -6.44
C VAL A 9 -13.03 16.03 -5.47
N GLU A 10 -14.29 15.91 -5.89
CA GLU A 10 -15.43 16.20 -5.02
C GLU A 10 -15.86 14.93 -4.28
N LEU A 11 -16.00 15.05 -2.96
CA LEU A 11 -16.49 13.99 -2.08
C LEU A 11 -17.67 14.49 -1.25
N PRO A 12 -18.61 13.62 -0.84
CA PRO A 12 -19.69 14.02 0.06
C PRO A 12 -19.13 14.63 1.36
N ASN A 13 -19.65 15.79 1.76
CA ASN A 13 -19.25 16.45 3.00
C ASN A 13 -19.42 15.56 4.25
N THR A 14 -20.44 14.69 4.24
CA THR A 14 -20.67 13.72 5.32
C THR A 14 -19.50 12.74 5.44
N LEU A 15 -19.01 12.23 4.33
CA LEU A 15 -17.87 11.30 4.30
C LEU A 15 -16.61 11.98 4.83
N VAL A 16 -16.31 13.20 4.38
CA VAL A 16 -15.15 13.96 4.85
C VAL A 16 -15.25 14.21 6.36
N SER A 17 -16.43 14.57 6.87
CA SER A 17 -16.64 14.79 8.30
C SER A 17 -16.47 13.51 9.14
N ASP A 18 -16.89 12.36 8.63
CA ASP A 18 -16.71 11.08 9.31
C ASP A 18 -15.23 10.70 9.36
N ILE A 19 -14.50 10.97 8.28
CA ILE A 19 -13.04 10.78 8.20
C ILE A 19 -12.31 11.69 9.18
N ASP A 20 -12.64 12.99 9.23
CA ASP A 20 -12.10 13.91 10.24
C ASP A 20 -12.35 13.41 11.65
N GLY A 21 -13.51 12.79 11.87
CA GLY A 21 -13.83 12.14 13.14
C GLY A 21 -12.93 10.95 13.48
N ARG A 22 -12.64 10.12 12.47
CA ARG A 22 -11.84 8.89 12.56
C ARG A 22 -10.35 9.15 12.77
N ILE A 23 -9.79 10.19 12.15
CA ILE A 23 -8.33 10.46 12.20
C ILE A 23 -7.88 11.12 13.51
N ARG A 24 -8.81 11.56 14.37
CA ARG A 24 -8.46 12.13 15.68
C ARG A 24 -7.69 11.11 16.53
N GLY A 25 -6.45 11.46 16.89
CA GLY A 25 -5.56 10.59 17.66
C GLY A 25 -4.70 9.64 16.82
N THR A 26 -4.75 9.77 15.49
CA THR A 26 -3.81 9.12 14.56
C THR A 26 -2.67 10.07 14.19
N ALA A 27 -1.74 9.61 13.36
CA ALA A 27 -0.64 10.43 12.85
C ALA A 27 -1.06 11.33 11.66
N PHE A 28 -2.28 11.18 11.14
CA PHE A 28 -2.76 11.94 9.99
C PHE A 28 -3.11 13.38 10.38
N GLU A 29 -2.57 14.35 9.66
CA GLU A 29 -2.77 15.78 9.89
C GLU A 29 -4.03 16.31 9.18
N SER A 30 -4.56 15.56 8.20
CA SER A 30 -5.76 15.94 7.47
C SER A 30 -6.52 14.75 6.89
N ALA A 31 -7.82 14.94 6.62
CA ALA A 31 -8.61 13.97 5.86
C ALA A 31 -7.98 13.67 4.49
N GLY A 32 -7.39 14.66 3.82
CA GLY A 32 -6.72 14.47 2.54
C GLY A 32 -5.55 13.50 2.62
N GLU A 33 -4.72 13.59 3.66
CA GLU A 33 -3.60 12.67 3.88
C GLU A 33 -4.09 11.24 4.11
N TYR A 34 -5.13 11.08 4.93
CA TYR A 34 -5.75 9.79 5.18
C TYR A 34 -6.36 9.18 3.91
N ILE A 35 -7.08 9.98 3.13
CA ILE A 35 -7.70 9.54 1.87
C ILE A 35 -6.63 9.10 0.88
N THR A 36 -5.56 9.88 0.72
CA THR A 36 -4.44 9.51 -0.15
C THR A 36 -3.84 8.18 0.27
N PHE A 37 -3.49 8.01 1.56
CA PHE A 37 -2.93 6.77 2.06
C PHE A 37 -3.83 5.56 1.79
N VAL A 38 -5.12 5.66 2.13
CA VAL A 38 -6.06 4.55 1.92
C VAL A 38 -6.21 4.20 0.45
N LEU A 39 -6.29 5.19 -0.44
CA LEU A 39 -6.42 4.94 -1.88
C LEU A 39 -5.14 4.35 -2.47
N GLU A 40 -3.96 4.78 -2.02
CA GLU A 40 -2.68 4.19 -2.43
C GLU A 40 -2.60 2.71 -2.04
N GLU A 41 -2.96 2.36 -0.81
CA GLU A 41 -2.98 0.96 -0.34
C GLU A 41 -3.98 0.11 -1.12
N VAL A 42 -5.18 0.63 -1.40
CA VAL A 42 -6.19 -0.09 -2.20
C VAL A 42 -5.71 -0.31 -3.64
N LEU A 43 -5.06 0.69 -4.24
CA LEU A 43 -4.50 0.54 -5.59
C LEU A 43 -3.35 -0.47 -5.60
N LEU A 44 -2.48 -0.44 -4.59
CA LEU A 44 -1.40 -1.42 -4.44
C LEU A 44 -1.96 -2.85 -4.35
N GLU A 45 -2.95 -3.09 -3.48
CA GLU A 45 -3.58 -4.41 -3.33
C GLU A 45 -4.24 -4.87 -4.64
N LEU A 46 -4.89 -3.95 -5.37
CA LEU A 46 -5.51 -4.27 -6.66
C LEU A 46 -4.50 -4.56 -7.75
N ASP A 47 -3.38 -3.82 -7.79
CA ASP A 47 -2.29 -4.07 -8.73
C ASP A 47 -1.63 -5.42 -8.42
N GLU A 48 -1.30 -5.70 -7.16
CA GLU A 48 -0.78 -7.00 -6.70
C GLU A 48 -1.73 -8.16 -7.00
N ALA A 49 -3.05 -7.95 -6.88
CA ALA A 49 -4.05 -8.97 -7.20
C ALA A 49 -4.30 -9.12 -8.71
N SER A 50 -3.99 -8.09 -9.50
CA SER A 50 -4.19 -8.07 -10.96
C SER A 50 -2.93 -8.45 -11.74
N GLU A 51 -1.75 -8.34 -11.13
CA GLU A 51 -0.52 -8.92 -11.64
C GLU A 51 -0.64 -10.45 -11.51
N PRO A 52 -0.67 -11.23 -12.61
CA PRO A 52 -0.69 -12.68 -12.53
C PRO A 52 0.59 -13.29 -11.92
N ASN A 53 1.56 -12.47 -11.52
CA ASN A 53 2.79 -12.84 -10.83
C ASN A 53 3.34 -11.56 -10.17
N GLY A 54 3.00 -11.29 -8.90
CA GLY A 54 4.05 -10.79 -8.02
C GLY A 54 5.20 -11.79 -8.18
N GLU A 55 6.39 -11.30 -8.53
CA GLU A 55 7.60 -12.09 -8.80
C GLU A 55 7.50 -13.48 -8.16
N THR A 56 7.08 -14.47 -8.94
CA THR A 56 7.39 -15.84 -8.61
C THR A 56 8.90 -15.86 -8.75
N LEU A 57 9.62 -15.46 -7.69
CA LEU A 57 10.97 -15.94 -7.49
C LEU A 57 10.80 -17.44 -7.68
N ASP A 58 11.28 -17.95 -8.82
CA ASP A 58 11.23 -19.36 -9.13
C ASP A 58 11.64 -20.08 -7.85
N GLU A 59 10.88 -21.09 -7.40
CA GLU A 59 11.19 -21.80 -6.14
C GLU A 59 12.69 -22.18 -6.09
N ASP A 60 13.27 -22.43 -7.26
CA ASP A 60 14.69 -22.64 -7.50
C ASP A 60 15.60 -21.46 -7.06
N GLU A 61 15.25 -20.20 -7.37
CA GLU A 61 16.02 -19.02 -6.94
C GLU A 61 15.93 -18.80 -5.44
N VAL A 62 14.77 -19.08 -4.84
CA VAL A 62 14.58 -19.04 -3.38
C VAL A 62 15.39 -20.16 -2.72
N GLU A 63 15.37 -21.38 -3.27
CA GLU A 63 16.12 -22.52 -2.77
C GLU A 63 17.63 -22.30 -2.83
N GLU A 64 18.14 -21.79 -3.96
CA GLU A 64 19.56 -21.44 -4.12
C GLU A 64 20.01 -20.40 -3.09
N ARG A 65 19.19 -19.37 -2.87
CA ARG A 65 19.48 -18.33 -1.88
C ARG A 65 19.44 -18.86 -0.45
N LEU A 66 18.49 -19.74 -0.12
CA LEU A 66 18.39 -20.36 1.19
C LEU A 66 19.54 -21.35 1.45
N GLN A 67 19.98 -22.10 0.44
CA GLN A 67 21.14 -22.98 0.50
C GLN A 67 22.44 -22.17 0.68
N ALA A 68 22.60 -21.07 -0.05
CA ALA A 68 23.76 -20.17 0.10
C ALA A 68 23.86 -19.54 1.50
N LEU A 69 22.72 -19.35 2.17
CA LEU A 69 22.62 -18.84 3.53
C LEU A 69 22.68 -19.95 4.60
N GLY A 70 22.73 -21.22 4.21
CA GLY A 70 22.84 -22.36 5.11
C GLY A 70 21.55 -22.73 5.85
N TYR A 71 20.38 -22.30 5.33
CA TYR A 71 19.08 -22.67 5.89
C TYR A 71 18.54 -24.01 5.35
N LEU A 72 19.15 -24.56 4.30
CA LEU A 72 18.82 -25.85 3.71
C LEU A 72 20.07 -26.74 3.65
N ASP A 73 20.04 -27.84 4.39
CA ASP A 73 20.98 -28.96 4.23
C ASP A 73 20.31 -30.01 3.33
N LYS A 74 21.04 -30.52 2.33
CA LYS A 74 20.56 -31.49 1.33
C LYS A 74 20.04 -32.80 1.92
#